data_AF-A0A6H2FUW4-F1
#
_entry.id   AF-A0A6H2FUW4-F1
#
_cell.length_a   1.000
_cell.length_b   1.000
_cell.length_c   1.000
_cell.angle_alpha   90.00
_cell.angle_beta   90.00
_cell.angle_gamma   90.00
#
_symmetry.space_group_name_H-M   'P 1'
#
loop_
_entity.id
_entity.type
_entity.pdbx_description
1 polymer ?
#
loop_
_entity_poly.entity_id
_entity_poly.type
_entity_poly.pdbx_seq_one_letter_code
_entity_poly.pdbx_strand_id
1 'polypeptide(L)'
;MLIIDYLFILILLFSTIFSFIRGFIKEILTIFVWFISFYLSRKYYDYFLIIKDYTIINFYFKKIFLLFIYFLLTIISGNIVKKFLNKKIIYFYYINNFNKILGLFFGILKGYLIIFILLYSLKHIDKNLYNYFLNKKQSFFFIYFNNILQKYEYFL
;
A
#
# COMPACT_ATOMS: atom_id res chain seq x y z
N MET A 1 15.75 1.59 21.28
CA MET A 1 15.12 1.46 19.94
C MET A 1 14.53 2.80 19.56
N LEU A 2 14.62 3.19 18.30
CA LEU A 2 14.04 4.47 17.84
C LEU A 2 12.51 4.33 17.77
N ILE A 3 11.79 5.44 17.94
CA ILE A 3 10.32 5.53 17.74
C ILE A 3 9.88 4.91 16.40
N ILE A 4 10.75 4.98 15.39
CA ILE A 4 10.53 4.39 14.07
C ILE A 4 10.43 2.86 14.08
N ASP A 5 11.19 2.15 14.91
CA ASP A 5 11.10 0.69 14.98
C ASP A 5 9.73 0.25 15.50
N TYR A 6 9.22 0.95 16.52
CA TYR A 6 7.86 0.73 17.03
C TYR A 6 6.79 1.01 15.98
N LEU A 7 6.99 2.03 15.15
CA LEU A 7 6.08 2.36 14.05
C LEU A 7 6.04 1.24 13.01
N PHE A 8 7.19 0.65 12.63
CA PHE A 8 7.23 -0.49 11.71
C PHE A 8 6.60 -1.75 12.29
N ILE A 9 6.89 -2.06 13.56
CA ILE A 9 6.26 -3.18 14.26
C ILE A 9 4.73 -3.00 14.29
N LEU A 10 4.27 -1.78 14.56
CA LEU A 10 2.86 -1.44 14.58
C LEU A 10 2.20 -1.64 13.20
N ILE A 11 2.84 -1.18 12.12
CA ILE A 11 2.35 -1.42 10.74
C ILE A 11 2.26 -2.93 10.45
N LEU A 12 3.29 -3.70 10.78
CA LEU A 12 3.32 -5.16 10.56
C LEU A 12 2.23 -5.87 11.38
N LEU A 13 2.07 -5.51 12.66
CA LEU A 13 1.05 -6.08 13.53
C LEU A 13 -0.36 -5.77 13.02
N PHE A 14 -0.65 -4.52 12.69
CA PHE A 14 -1.97 -4.18 12.16
C PHE A 14 -2.23 -4.87 10.83
N SER A 15 -1.26 -4.87 9.92
CA SER A 15 -1.39 -5.55 8.63
C SER A 15 -1.70 -7.04 8.80
N THR A 16 -0.97 -7.73 9.68
CA THR A 16 -1.18 -9.16 9.94
C THR A 16 -2.51 -9.46 10.61
N ILE A 17 -2.89 -8.71 11.66
CA ILE A 17 -4.15 -8.91 12.38
C ILE A 17 -5.35 -8.67 11.47
N PHE A 18 -5.37 -7.57 10.71
CA PHE A 18 -6.47 -7.27 9.80
C PHE A 18 -6.59 -8.30 8.67
N SER A 19 -5.46 -8.79 8.14
CA SER A 19 -5.47 -9.82 7.10
C SER A 19 -5.89 -11.19 7.65
N PHE A 20 -5.57 -11.54 8.90
CA PHE A 20 -6.09 -12.74 9.56
C PHE A 20 -7.62 -12.69 9.73
N ILE A 21 -8.15 -11.56 10.22
CA ILE A 21 -9.59 -11.36 10.43
C ILE A 21 -10.36 -11.45 9.10
N ARG A 22 -9.78 -10.94 8.02
CA ARG A 22 -10.41 -10.92 6.68
C ARG A 22 -10.25 -12.24 5.92
N GLY A 23 -9.15 -12.96 6.13
CA GLY A 23 -8.79 -14.16 5.37
C GLY A 23 -8.08 -13.85 4.04
N PHE A 24 -7.27 -14.81 3.59
CA PHE A 24 -6.44 -14.76 2.38
C PHE A 24 -7.21 -14.38 1.12
N ILE A 25 -8.35 -15.02 0.87
CA ILE A 25 -9.14 -14.78 -0.35
C ILE A 25 -9.56 -13.31 -0.47
N LYS A 26 -9.96 -12.70 0.65
CA LYS A 26 -10.34 -11.28 0.66
C LYS A 26 -9.14 -10.36 0.46
N GLU A 27 -7.96 -10.74 0.96
CA GLU A 27 -6.75 -9.96 0.69
C GLU A 27 -6.30 -10.06 -0.76
N ILE A 28 -6.34 -11.25 -1.38
CA ILE A 28 -6.06 -11.40 -2.82
C ILE A 28 -7.03 -10.56 -3.64
N LEU A 29 -8.33 -10.67 -3.38
CA LEU A 29 -9.34 -9.85 -4.07
C LEU A 29 -9.08 -8.36 -3.88
N THR A 30 -8.60 -7.96 -2.70
CA THR A 30 -8.21 -6.56 -2.44
C THR A 30 -7.05 -6.12 -3.32
N ILE A 31 -6.03 -6.96 -3.47
CA ILE A 31 -4.89 -6.68 -4.35
C ILE A 31 -5.31 -6.65 -5.82
N PHE A 32 -6.13 -7.61 -6.28
CA PHE A 32 -6.66 -7.62 -7.65
C PHE A 32 -7.43 -6.35 -7.97
N VAL A 33 -8.33 -5.95 -7.07
CA VAL A 33 -9.06 -4.69 -7.17
C VAL A 33 -8.08 -3.52 -7.26
N TRP A 34 -7.03 -3.51 -6.43
CA TRP A 34 -6.01 -2.46 -6.43
C TRP A 34 -5.25 -2.35 -7.76
N PHE A 35 -4.91 -3.49 -8.38
CA PHE A 35 -4.28 -3.51 -9.70
C PHE A 35 -5.21 -2.99 -10.80
N ILE A 36 -6.47 -3.44 -10.82
CA ILE A 36 -7.48 -2.97 -11.77
C ILE A 36 -7.70 -1.46 -11.61
N SER A 37 -7.75 -1.00 -10.36
CA SER A 37 -7.89 0.40 -9.98
C SER A 37 -6.74 1.25 -10.52
N PHE A 38 -5.51 0.80 -10.30
CA PHE A 38 -4.32 1.49 -10.79
C PHE A 38 -4.27 1.53 -12.33
N TYR A 39 -4.61 0.41 -12.99
CA TYR A 39 -4.68 0.33 -14.44
C TYR A 39 -5.72 1.30 -15.02
N LEU A 40 -6.94 1.32 -14.47
CA LEU A 40 -7.99 2.25 -14.88
C LEU A 40 -7.58 3.70 -14.63
N SER A 41 -7.03 4.00 -13.45
CA SER A 41 -6.56 5.35 -13.12
C SER A 41 -5.51 5.84 -14.13
N ARG A 42 -4.57 4.99 -14.53
CA ARG A 42 -3.55 5.34 -15.52
C ARG A 42 -4.13 5.49 -16.93
N LYS A 43 -5.03 4.60 -17.34
CA LYS A 43 -5.65 4.62 -18.68
C LYS A 43 -6.53 5.86 -18.90
N TYR A 44 -7.30 6.26 -17.89
CA TYR A 44 -8.22 7.38 -18.01
C TYR A 44 -7.63 8.71 -17.55
N TYR A 45 -6.37 8.72 -17.07
CA TYR A 45 -5.68 9.91 -16.60
C TYR A 45 -5.75 11.09 -17.59
N ASP A 46 -5.52 10.82 -18.87
CA ASP A 46 -5.49 11.86 -19.91
C ASP A 46 -6.88 12.43 -20.22
N TYR A 47 -7.93 11.61 -20.17
CA TYR A 47 -9.31 12.07 -20.34
C TYR A 47 -9.76 13.04 -19.25
N PHE A 48 -9.21 12.90 -18.04
CA PHE A 48 -9.56 13.75 -16.90
C PHE A 48 -8.68 15.00 -16.77
N LEU A 49 -7.56 15.08 -17.50
CA LEU A 49 -6.76 16.30 -17.61
C LEU A 49 -7.46 17.40 -18.42
N ILE A 50 -8.61 17.14 -19.06
CA ILE A 50 -9.36 18.12 -19.86
C ILE A 50 -10.13 19.13 -18.98
N ILE A 51 -10.33 18.86 -17.68
CA ILE A 51 -10.99 19.79 -16.73
C ILE A 51 -10.00 20.92 -16.28
N LYS A 52 -9.05 21.30 -17.14
CA LYS A 52 -7.76 21.88 -16.72
C LYS A 52 -7.77 23.36 -16.39
N ASP A 53 -8.73 24.15 -16.84
CA ASP A 53 -8.48 25.59 -16.98
C ASP A 53 -8.69 26.44 -15.71
N TYR A 54 -9.06 25.85 -14.56
CA TYR A 54 -9.48 26.66 -13.41
C TYR A 54 -8.52 26.81 -12.22
N THR A 55 -7.30 26.25 -12.22
CA THR A 55 -6.43 26.36 -11.02
C THR A 55 -4.93 26.51 -11.28
N ILE A 56 -4.36 27.57 -10.67
CA ILE A 56 -2.94 28.02 -10.66
C ILE A 56 -2.03 27.09 -9.80
N ILE A 57 -2.45 25.85 -9.55
CA ILE A 57 -1.69 24.91 -8.72
C ILE A 57 -0.60 24.25 -9.57
N ASN A 58 0.63 24.25 -9.04
CA ASN A 58 1.82 23.67 -9.66
C ASN A 58 1.53 22.27 -10.25
N PHE A 59 1.88 22.05 -11.52
CA PHE A 59 1.47 20.90 -12.33
C PHE A 59 1.71 19.55 -11.61
N TYR A 60 2.84 19.43 -10.91
CA TYR A 60 3.21 18.25 -10.12
C TYR A 60 2.23 17.94 -8.97
N PHE A 61 1.82 18.95 -8.20
CA PHE A 61 0.87 18.77 -7.11
C PHE A 61 -0.51 18.36 -7.62
N LYS A 62 -0.95 18.94 -8.75
CA LYS A 62 -2.21 18.55 -9.40
C LYS A 62 -2.18 17.10 -9.88
N LYS A 63 -1.05 16.62 -10.42
CA LYS A 63 -0.88 15.21 -10.81
C LYS A 63 -1.05 14.26 -9.63
N ILE A 64 -0.35 14.53 -8.53
CA ILE A 64 -0.38 13.70 -7.32
C ILE A 64 -1.79 13.71 -6.71
N PHE A 65 -2.43 14.87 -6.67
CA PHE A 65 -3.78 15.03 -6.14
C PHE A 65 -4.84 14.30 -6.95
N LEU A 66 -4.81 14.41 -8.29
CA LEU A 66 -5.71 13.65 -9.17
C LEU A 66 -5.51 12.15 -8.98
N LEU A 67 -4.27 11.67 -9.01
CA LEU A 67 -3.95 10.26 -8.81
C LEU A 67 -4.46 9.75 -7.45
N PHE A 68 -4.37 10.56 -6.40
CA PHE A 68 -4.89 10.25 -5.07
C PHE A 68 -6.43 10.19 -5.03
N ILE A 69 -7.13 11.11 -5.69
CA ILE A 69 -8.60 11.09 -5.81
C ILE A 69 -9.06 9.83 -6.57
N TYR A 70 -8.40 9.49 -7.67
CA TYR A 70 -8.75 8.29 -8.44
C TYR A 70 -8.46 7.01 -7.65
N PHE A 71 -7.38 7.00 -6.88
CA PHE A 71 -7.09 5.93 -5.92
C PHE A 71 -8.20 5.76 -4.87
N LEU A 72 -8.75 6.86 -4.36
CA LEU A 72 -9.87 6.82 -3.41
C LEU A 72 -11.16 6.33 -4.07
N LEU A 73 -11.52 6.85 -5.23
CA LEU A 73 -12.72 6.44 -5.99
C LEU A 73 -12.70 4.95 -6.31
N THR A 74 -11.52 4.43 -6.62
CA THR A 74 -11.34 3.03 -6.96
C THR A 74 -11.30 2.09 -5.75
N ILE A 75 -10.81 2.55 -4.59
CA ILE A 75 -11.00 1.85 -3.31
C ILE A 75 -12.49 1.74 -2.95
N ILE A 76 -13.25 2.80 -3.19
CA ILE A 76 -14.70 2.84 -2.94
C ILE A 76 -15.42 1.84 -3.86
N SER A 77 -15.14 1.86 -5.17
CA SER A 77 -15.72 0.89 -6.12
C SER A 77 -15.30 -0.55 -5.80
N GLY A 78 -14.05 -0.74 -5.38
CA GLY A 78 -13.53 -2.01 -4.89
C GLY A 78 -14.27 -2.58 -3.68
N ASN A 79 -14.59 -1.73 -2.71
CA ASN A 79 -15.38 -2.12 -1.54
C ASN A 79 -16.84 -2.44 -1.90
N ILE A 80 -17.39 -1.77 -2.91
CA ILE A 80 -18.72 -2.07 -3.47
C ILE A 80 -18.70 -3.46 -4.12
N VAL A 81 -17.72 -3.75 -4.98
CA VAL A 81 -17.54 -5.08 -5.61
C VAL A 81 -17.39 -6.19 -4.55
N LYS A 82 -16.60 -5.96 -3.49
CA LYS A 82 -16.47 -6.90 -2.36
C LYS A 82 -17.80 -7.14 -1.63
N LYS A 83 -18.63 -6.11 -1.47
CA LYS A 83 -19.98 -6.23 -0.88
C LYS A 83 -20.91 -7.06 -1.76
N PHE A 84 -20.82 -6.94 -3.08
CA PHE A 84 -21.63 -7.73 -4.02
C PHE A 84 -21.20 -9.20 -4.08
N LEU A 85 -19.88 -9.47 -4.03
CA LEU A 85 -19.32 -10.84 -4.01
C LEU A 85 -19.62 -11.61 -2.70
N ASN A 86 -19.95 -10.91 -1.62
CA ASN A 86 -20.17 -11.47 -0.28
C ASN A 86 -21.42 -12.36 -0.12
N LYS A 87 -22.38 -12.37 -1.05
CA LYS A 87 -23.69 -12.98 -0.77
C LYS A 87 -23.80 -14.50 -0.94
N LYS A 88 -22.92 -15.18 -1.69
CA LYS A 88 -23.06 -16.66 -1.90
C LYS A 88 -21.77 -17.48 -1.95
N ILE A 89 -20.67 -16.96 -2.48
CA ILE A 89 -19.43 -17.75 -2.71
C ILE A 89 -18.50 -17.78 -1.49
N ILE A 90 -18.60 -16.78 -0.61
CA ILE A 90 -17.63 -16.55 0.47
C ILE A 90 -17.95 -17.36 1.74
N TYR A 91 -19.20 -17.75 1.98
CA TYR A 91 -19.61 -18.37 3.26
C TYR A 91 -18.91 -19.71 3.53
N PHE A 92 -18.66 -20.53 2.50
CA PHE A 92 -17.96 -21.81 2.65
C PHE A 92 -16.45 -21.67 2.88
N TYR A 93 -15.79 -20.68 2.25
CA TYR A 93 -14.36 -20.46 2.44
C TYR A 93 -14.02 -19.61 3.69
N TYR A 94 -15.01 -18.92 4.27
CA TYR A 94 -14.82 -18.06 5.44
C TYR A 94 -14.59 -18.83 6.75
N ILE A 95 -15.12 -20.04 6.84
CA ILE A 95 -15.07 -20.88 8.04
C ILE A 95 -13.75 -21.67 8.13
N ASN A 96 -13.05 -21.83 7.00
CA ASN A 96 -11.83 -22.63 6.96
C ASN A 96 -10.64 -21.91 7.63
N ASN A 97 -10.11 -22.47 8.72
CA ASN A 97 -8.94 -21.95 9.43
C ASN A 97 -7.71 -21.78 8.52
N PHE A 98 -7.57 -22.60 7.47
CA PHE A 98 -6.51 -22.45 6.47
C PHE A 98 -6.54 -21.09 5.75
N ASN A 99 -7.73 -20.57 5.43
CA ASN A 99 -7.89 -19.27 4.78
C ASN A 99 -7.38 -18.12 5.68
N LYS A 100 -7.58 -18.24 7.00
CA LYS A 100 -7.08 -17.24 7.98
C LYS A 100 -5.57 -17.30 8.15
N ILE A 101 -5.00 -18.51 8.22
CA ILE A 101 -3.54 -18.72 8.33
C ILE A 101 -2.82 -18.19 7.09
N LEU A 102 -3.32 -18.48 5.89
CA LEU A 102 -2.78 -17.88 4.66
C LEU A 102 -2.94 -16.35 4.65
N GLY A 103 -4.01 -15.85 5.28
CA GLY A 103 -4.22 -14.42 5.49
C GLY A 103 -3.14 -13.78 6.36
N LEU A 104 -2.61 -14.49 7.37
CA LEU A 104 -1.47 -14.00 8.18
C LEU A 104 -0.24 -13.79 7.31
N PHE A 105 0.18 -14.82 6.55
CA PHE A 105 1.35 -14.72 5.68
C PHE A 105 1.21 -13.58 4.68
N PHE A 106 0.02 -13.43 4.11
CA PHE A 106 -0.27 -12.35 3.18
C PHE A 106 -0.25 -10.96 3.84
N GLY A 107 -0.75 -10.86 5.07
CA GLY A 107 -0.68 -9.64 5.89
C GLY A 107 0.75 -9.25 6.24
N ILE A 108 1.63 -10.23 6.49
CA ILE A 108 3.07 -9.99 6.69
C ILE A 108 3.65 -9.36 5.43
N LEU A 109 3.50 -10.05 4.28
CA LEU A 109 4.02 -9.58 2.99
C LEU A 109 3.54 -8.17 2.63
N LYS A 110 2.25 -7.89 2.87
CA LYS A 110 1.66 -6.57 2.67
C LYS A 110 2.24 -5.51 3.60
N GLY A 111 2.48 -5.86 4.86
CA GLY A 111 3.13 -4.96 5.82
C GLY A 111 4.55 -4.60 5.40
N TYR A 112 5.33 -5.57 4.91
CA TYR A 112 6.64 -5.33 4.30
C TYR A 112 6.54 -4.39 3.09
N LEU A 113 5.57 -4.61 2.20
CA LEU A 113 5.29 -3.75 1.05
C LEU A 113 4.99 -2.29 1.47
N ILE A 114 4.15 -2.10 2.48
CA ILE A 114 3.80 -0.76 2.99
C ILE A 114 5.03 -0.04 3.55
N ILE A 115 5.84 -0.73 4.36
CA ILE A 115 7.07 -0.16 4.93
C ILE A 115 8.06 0.20 3.82
N PHE A 116 8.19 -0.66 2.81
CA PHE A 116 9.05 -0.41 1.65
C PHE A 116 8.64 0.86 0.91
N ILE A 117 7.34 1.01 0.60
CA ILE A 117 6.80 2.20 -0.07
C ILE A 117 7.01 3.45 0.78
N LEU A 118 6.80 3.38 2.10
CA LEU A 118 7.04 4.49 3.03
C LEU A 118 8.50 4.94 3.01
N LEU A 119 9.44 4.01 3.11
CA LEU A 119 10.87 4.32 3.11
C LEU A 119 11.35 4.86 1.77
N TYR A 120 10.91 4.25 0.67
CA TYR A 120 11.19 4.74 -0.67
C TYR A 120 10.66 6.17 -0.87
N SER A 121 9.43 6.43 -0.42
CA SER A 121 8.82 7.76 -0.49
C SER A 121 9.58 8.76 0.39
N LEU A 122 9.96 8.38 1.62
CA LEU A 122 10.74 9.23 2.53
C LEU A 122 12.08 9.63 1.90
N LYS A 123 12.78 8.67 1.27
CA LYS A 123 14.05 8.90 0.59
C LYS A 123 13.91 9.89 -0.58
N HIS A 124 12.84 9.79 -1.35
CA HIS A 124 12.58 10.67 -2.49
C HIS A 124 12.07 12.06 -2.11
N ILE A 125 11.30 12.17 -1.03
CA ILE A 125 10.73 13.44 -0.57
C ILE A 125 11.75 14.25 0.23
N ASP A 126 12.43 13.63 1.19
CA ASP A 126 13.37 14.31 2.08
C ASP A 126 14.58 13.42 2.39
N LYS A 127 15.58 13.52 1.51
CA LYS A 127 16.83 12.75 1.59
C LYS A 127 17.63 13.08 2.86
N ASN A 128 17.52 14.30 3.39
CA ASN A 128 18.23 14.71 4.59
C ASN A 128 17.66 14.01 5.82
N LEU A 129 16.33 13.99 5.93
CA LEU A 129 15.62 13.25 6.97
C LEU A 129 15.88 11.74 6.87
N TYR A 130 15.90 11.18 5.66
CA TYR A 130 16.25 9.77 5.43
C TYR A 130 17.65 9.43 5.95
N ASN A 131 18.65 10.25 5.57
CA ASN A 131 20.04 10.04 5.99
C ASN A 131 20.23 10.27 7.50
N TYR A 132 19.45 11.16 8.12
CA TYR A 132 19.45 11.32 9.58
C TYR A 132 19.09 10.01 10.29
N PHE A 133 18.01 9.35 9.85
CA PHE A 133 17.61 8.06 10.43
C PHE A 133 18.58 6.93 10.11
N LEU A 134 19.19 6.95 8.92
CA LEU A 134 20.17 5.95 8.49
C LEU A 134 21.47 6.04 9.31
N ASN A 135 21.99 7.25 9.52
CA ASN A 135 23.24 7.48 10.26
C ASN A 135 23.10 7.24 11.76
N LYS A 136 21.89 7.34 12.30
CA LYS A 136 21.64 7.12 13.72
C LYS A 136 21.87 5.66 14.14
N LYS A 137 22.03 4.70 13.21
CA LYS A 137 22.39 3.26 13.36
C LYS A 137 21.68 2.47 14.49
N GLN A 138 20.68 3.05 15.13
CA GLN A 138 19.98 2.51 16.29
C GLN A 138 18.73 1.72 15.92
N SER A 139 18.26 1.84 14.68
CA SER A 139 17.06 1.17 14.17
C SER A 139 17.42 -0.05 13.33
N PHE A 140 17.17 -1.23 13.89
CA PHE A 140 17.41 -2.52 13.22
C PHE A 140 16.58 -2.65 11.94
N PHE A 141 15.28 -2.33 12.02
CA PHE A 141 14.36 -2.48 10.88
C PHE A 141 14.69 -1.50 9.76
N PHE A 142 15.01 -0.25 10.08
CA PHE A 142 15.35 0.75 9.07
C PHE A 142 16.58 0.34 8.24
N ILE A 143 17.62 -0.19 8.90
CA ILE A 143 18.83 -0.69 8.22
C ILE A 143 18.49 -1.91 7.36
N TYR A 144 17.73 -2.86 7.89
CA TYR A 144 17.30 -4.06 7.16
C TYR A 144 16.55 -3.69 5.88
N PHE A 145 15.53 -2.83 5.97
CA PHE A 145 14.76 -2.40 4.80
C PHE A 145 15.58 -1.54 3.84
N ASN A 146 16.51 -0.70 4.32
CA ASN A 146 17.40 0.06 3.44
C ASN A 146 18.29 -0.85 2.58
N ASN A 147 18.83 -1.94 3.14
CA ASN A 147 19.63 -2.90 2.39
C ASN A 147 18.82 -3.55 1.26
N ILE A 148 17.55 -3.85 1.55
CA ILE A 148 16.60 -4.36 0.54
C ILE A 148 16.35 -3.29 -0.53
N LEU A 149 16.10 -2.04 -0.12
CA LEU A 149 15.84 -0.92 -1.02
C LEU A 149 17.00 -0.67 -2.00
N GLN A 150 18.23 -0.67 -1.49
CA GLN A 150 19.43 -0.55 -2.31
C GLN A 150 19.53 -1.69 -3.32
N LYS A 151 19.24 -2.93 -2.92
CA LYS A 151 19.28 -4.08 -3.82
C LYS A 151 18.31 -3.96 -5.00
N TYR A 152 17.13 -3.34 -4.79
CA TYR A 152 16.14 -3.14 -5.86
C TYR A 152 16.41 -1.90 -6.73
N GLU A 153 17.04 -0.85 -6.20
CA GLU A 153 17.47 0.30 -7.01
C GLU A 153 18.52 -0.06 -8.06
N TYR A 154 19.29 -1.13 -7.87
CA TYR A 154 20.20 -1.63 -8.91
C TYR A 154 19.50 -2.25 -10.14
N PHE A 155 18.19 -2.55 -10.04
CA PHE A 155 17.42 -3.20 -11.10
C PHE A 155 16.44 -2.26 -11.84
N LEU A 156 16.27 -1.01 -11.37
CA LEU A 156 15.41 0.02 -11.96
C LEU A 156 16.26 1.08 -12.65
#